data_AF-A0A9L0IGB4-F1
#
_entry.id   AF-A0A9L0IGB4-F1
#
_cell.length_a   1.000
_cell.length_b   1.000
_cell.length_c   1.000
_cell.angle_alpha   90.00
_cell.angle_beta   90.00
_cell.angle_gamma   90.00
#
_symmetry.space_group_name_H-M   'P 1'
#
loop_
_entity.id
_entity.type
_entity.pdbx_description
1 polymer ?
#
loop_
_entity_poly.entity_id
_entity_poly.type
_entity_poly.pdbx_seq_one_letter_code
_entity_poly.pdbx_strand_id
1 'polypeptide(L)'
;MQTPEFAHCRRGRCGVGGTGDSSAPGSGSKCRSRCGSERRTRKSLAIGLQPAAGSRVGASSRRRGRGRERQLSITGHALLGPTPAVVLPMGAEPVKPRRKLAHSLGDSIGWKAVGSYYQQPIGTHTWHRMLSQEPIEERESEALPGFGGRRKMAAAEGGWCLCELLRYPEAIYVVYTGDLNVNGQQILDGAFRRFNIRLMRPVKFVFLRKRYLVEDSLYPHFTLLGQSLGSVLLGWEALTQCVPDVYIDSMGYAFTLPLFKYLGGCRVGSYVHYPTISTDMLSVVKNQNTGFNNAAFITRNRFLSKVKLIYYYLFAFVYGLVGSCSDVVMVNSSWTLNHILSLWKVGNCTHIVYPPCDVQTFLDIPLHEKKTPGHLLVSIGQFRPEKNHPLQIRAFAKLLSKKEAELLPSLKLVLIGGCRNQDDELRVDQLRRLSEDLGVQENVEFKINIPFDELKNYLSEATIGLHTMWNEHFGIGVVECMAAGTIILAHNSGGPKLDIVILHEGERTGFLAESEEGYAETMAHILSMSVEKRLQIRNNARASVSRFSDQEFEVTFLSSVEKLFK
;
A
#
# COMPACT_ATOMS: atom_id res chain seq x y z
N MET A 1 -36.01 -24.35 -27.56
CA MET A 1 -36.58 -24.04 -28.89
C MET A 1 -37.23 -22.68 -28.76
N GLN A 2 -36.99 -21.80 -29.73
CA GLN A 2 -37.86 -20.67 -30.13
C GLN A 2 -37.89 -19.42 -29.24
N THR A 3 -37.19 -18.38 -29.71
CA THR A 3 -37.83 -17.07 -29.96
C THR A 3 -38.97 -17.25 -30.97
N PRO A 4 -40.01 -16.38 -30.97
CA PRO A 4 -39.90 -15.21 -31.84
C PRO A 4 -40.60 -13.93 -31.34
N GLU A 5 -40.24 -12.87 -32.05
CA GLU A 5 -40.65 -11.48 -31.99
C GLU A 5 -42.13 -11.22 -32.30
N PHE A 6 -42.65 -10.13 -31.74
CA PHE A 6 -43.81 -9.41 -32.23
C PHE A 6 -43.36 -8.31 -33.21
N ALA A 7 -43.91 -8.32 -34.43
CA ALA A 7 -43.84 -7.21 -35.36
C ALA A 7 -45.27 -6.72 -35.66
N HIS A 8 -45.49 -5.40 -35.61
CA HIS A 8 -46.55 -4.77 -36.39
C HIS A 8 -46.02 -3.50 -37.07
N CYS A 9 -46.16 -3.53 -38.40
CA CYS A 9 -45.67 -2.57 -39.37
C CYS A 9 -46.73 -1.49 -39.68
N ARG A 10 -46.30 -0.27 -40.01
CA ARG A 10 -47.00 0.64 -40.93
C ARG A 10 -45.99 1.12 -41.97
N ARG A 11 -46.19 0.74 -43.23
CA ARG A 11 -45.72 1.49 -44.41
C ARG A 11 -46.91 1.75 -45.32
N GLY A 12 -46.99 2.98 -45.83
CA GLY A 12 -47.77 3.32 -47.01
C GLY A 12 -46.84 3.52 -48.22
N ARG A 13 -47.38 3.16 -49.39
CA ARG A 13 -46.91 3.35 -50.78
C ARG A 13 -46.02 2.26 -51.42
N CYS A 14 -46.75 1.30 -51.99
CA CYS A 14 -46.76 0.79 -53.37
C CYS A 14 -45.55 1.01 -54.29
N GLY A 15 -45.10 -0.10 -54.88
CA GLY A 15 -44.25 -0.19 -56.08
C GLY A 15 -44.04 -1.64 -56.53
N VAL A 16 -45.06 -2.21 -57.18
CA VAL A 16 -45.10 -3.27 -58.22
C VAL A 16 -44.02 -4.38 -58.31
N GLY A 17 -44.50 -5.64 -58.24
CA GLY A 17 -44.08 -6.83 -59.03
C GLY A 17 -42.85 -7.63 -58.52
N GLY A 18 -42.81 -8.95 -58.45
CA GLY A 18 -43.72 -10.04 -58.77
C GLY A 18 -43.00 -11.41 -58.56
N THR A 19 -43.79 -12.41 -58.14
CA THR A 19 -43.71 -13.87 -58.45
C THR A 19 -42.49 -14.74 -58.10
N GLY A 20 -42.79 -15.91 -57.48
CA GLY A 20 -42.20 -17.24 -57.77
C GLY A 20 -41.43 -17.89 -56.61
N ASP A 21 -42.04 -18.78 -55.81
CA ASP A 21 -42.04 -20.27 -55.94
C ASP A 21 -40.64 -20.91 -56.00
N SER A 22 -40.17 -21.64 -54.97
CA SER A 22 -40.55 -22.96 -54.43
C SER A 22 -39.92 -24.17 -55.17
N SER A 23 -39.50 -25.15 -54.37
CA SER A 23 -39.30 -26.59 -54.66
C SER A 23 -37.92 -27.16 -55.14
N ALA A 24 -37.31 -27.93 -54.22
CA ALA A 24 -36.94 -29.36 -54.32
C ALA A 24 -35.75 -29.86 -55.21
N PRO A 25 -35.24 -31.10 -55.00
CA PRO A 25 -33.80 -31.44 -54.98
C PRO A 25 -33.36 -32.48 -56.03
N GLY A 26 -32.05 -32.76 -56.13
CA GLY A 26 -31.54 -33.83 -57.01
C GLY A 26 -30.06 -34.16 -56.82
N SER A 27 -29.81 -35.42 -56.48
CA SER A 27 -28.52 -36.11 -56.30
C SER A 27 -27.73 -36.33 -57.60
N GLY A 28 -26.38 -36.37 -57.51
CA GLY A 28 -25.51 -36.83 -58.58
C GLY A 28 -24.08 -37.15 -58.11
N SER A 29 -23.77 -38.45 -58.03
CA SER A 29 -22.54 -39.11 -57.55
C SER A 29 -21.39 -39.16 -58.57
N LYS A 30 -20.11 -39.17 -58.12
CA LYS A 30 -19.08 -40.21 -58.42
C LYS A 30 -17.67 -39.94 -57.81
N CYS A 31 -17.32 -40.80 -56.84
CA CYS A 31 -16.15 -41.71 -56.76
C CYS A 31 -14.65 -41.28 -56.76
N ARG A 32 -13.92 -41.96 -55.83
CA ARG A 32 -12.46 -42.31 -55.70
C ARG A 32 -11.56 -41.23 -55.05
N SER A 33 -10.61 -41.50 -54.14
CA SER A 33 -9.86 -42.70 -53.73
C SER A 33 -9.06 -42.49 -52.41
N ARG A 34 -8.83 -43.60 -51.67
CA ARG A 34 -7.68 -43.99 -50.78
C ARG A 34 -6.73 -42.94 -50.14
N CYS A 35 -6.53 -43.12 -48.82
CA CYS A 35 -5.26 -43.25 -48.04
C CYS A 35 -5.57 -42.80 -46.59
N GLY A 36 -5.18 -43.45 -45.51
CA GLY A 36 -3.86 -44.01 -45.21
C GLY A 36 -3.30 -43.24 -44.00
N SER A 37 -3.20 -43.95 -42.87
CA SER A 37 -2.55 -43.63 -41.59
C SER A 37 -1.45 -42.54 -41.57
N GLU A 38 -1.36 -41.75 -40.49
CA GLU A 38 -0.28 -41.85 -39.48
C GLU A 38 -0.22 -40.68 -38.49
N ARG A 39 0.31 -41.02 -37.32
CA ARG A 39 0.66 -40.19 -36.16
C ARG A 39 1.49 -38.96 -36.54
N ARG A 40 1.28 -37.84 -35.85
CA ARG A 40 2.34 -36.83 -35.66
C ARG A 40 2.56 -36.50 -34.19
N THR A 41 3.83 -36.68 -33.86
CA THR A 41 4.52 -36.54 -32.59
C THR A 41 4.66 -35.08 -32.16
N ARG A 42 4.68 -34.89 -30.84
CA ARG A 42 5.12 -33.68 -30.14
C ARG A 42 6.54 -33.31 -30.57
N LYS A 43 6.77 -32.02 -30.88
CA LYS A 43 8.10 -31.41 -30.80
C LYS A 43 8.07 -30.30 -29.75
N SER A 44 8.83 -30.55 -28.69
CA SER A 44 9.26 -29.60 -27.68
C SER A 44 10.31 -28.67 -28.29
N LEU A 45 10.24 -27.37 -28.02
CA LEU A 45 11.35 -26.44 -28.23
C LEU A 45 11.77 -25.88 -26.87
N ALA A 46 12.98 -26.23 -26.45
CA ALA A 46 13.73 -25.58 -25.39
C ALA A 46 14.65 -24.54 -26.03
N ILE A 47 14.70 -23.33 -25.48
CA ILE A 47 15.68 -22.30 -25.86
C ILE A 47 16.51 -22.00 -24.60
N GLY A 48 17.76 -22.44 -24.63
CA GLY A 48 18.81 -22.07 -23.68
C GLY A 48 19.55 -20.82 -24.17
N LEU A 49 19.94 -19.97 -23.23
CA LEU A 49 20.75 -18.77 -23.45
C LEU A 49 22.04 -18.87 -22.63
N GLN A 50 23.18 -18.76 -23.30
CA GLN A 50 24.51 -18.48 -22.73
C GLN A 50 25.34 -17.67 -23.76
N PRO A 51 26.43 -17.00 -23.34
CA PRO A 51 26.54 -15.55 -23.45
C PRO A 51 27.57 -15.06 -24.47
N ALA A 52 27.51 -13.78 -24.84
CA ALA A 52 28.47 -13.12 -25.74
C ALA A 52 29.61 -12.44 -24.97
N ALA A 53 30.85 -12.90 -25.22
CA ALA A 53 32.08 -12.12 -25.16
C ALA A 53 32.18 -11.27 -26.46
N GLY A 54 32.68 -10.05 -26.51
CA GLY A 54 33.99 -9.59 -26.08
C GLY A 54 34.81 -9.27 -27.33
N SER A 55 34.99 -7.98 -27.66
CA SER A 55 35.88 -7.52 -28.73
C SER A 55 37.00 -6.65 -28.14
N ARG A 56 38.25 -7.13 -28.32
CA ARG A 56 39.50 -6.43 -28.05
C ARG A 56 40.22 -6.19 -29.38
N VAL A 57 40.70 -4.97 -29.58
CA VAL A 57 41.82 -4.54 -30.44
C VAL A 57 42.44 -3.37 -29.66
N GLY A 58 43.72 -3.12 -29.49
CA GLY A 58 45.02 -3.65 -29.93
C GLY A 58 46.09 -2.77 -29.24
N ALA A 59 47.31 -3.28 -29.07
CA ALA A 59 48.31 -2.77 -28.13
C ALA A 59 49.35 -1.78 -28.69
N SER A 60 50.21 -1.29 -27.76
CA SER A 60 51.44 -0.48 -27.88
C SER A 60 51.23 1.05 -27.81
N SER A 61 51.98 1.83 -27.04
CA SER A 61 53.40 1.73 -26.68
C SER A 61 53.73 2.35 -25.31
N ARG A 62 54.84 1.89 -24.72
CA ARG A 62 55.48 2.42 -23.50
C ARG A 62 56.21 3.74 -23.81
N ARG A 63 56.20 4.70 -22.87
CA ARG A 63 57.41 5.45 -22.48
C ARG A 63 57.30 6.06 -21.08
N ARG A 64 58.37 5.85 -20.31
CA ARG A 64 58.67 6.43 -18.99
C ARG A 64 58.98 7.93 -19.13
N GLY A 65 58.64 8.71 -18.11
CA GLY A 65 59.12 10.09 -17.93
C GLY A 65 58.90 10.56 -16.50
N ARG A 66 59.94 11.08 -15.87
CA ARG A 66 60.11 11.40 -14.44
C ARG A 66 59.45 12.72 -14.04
N GLY A 67 58.97 12.77 -12.79
CA GLY A 67 59.29 13.79 -11.78
C GLY A 67 58.73 15.21 -11.92
N ARG A 68 57.97 15.66 -10.92
CA ARG A 68 58.39 16.68 -9.93
C ARG A 68 57.27 16.98 -8.93
N GLU A 69 57.64 16.91 -7.66
CA GLU A 69 56.96 17.52 -6.53
C GLU A 69 56.86 19.04 -6.69
N ARG A 70 55.81 19.64 -6.10
CA ARG A 70 55.94 20.85 -5.28
C ARG A 70 54.71 21.02 -4.38
N GLN A 71 54.96 20.96 -3.08
CA GLN A 71 54.17 21.59 -2.02
C GLN A 71 54.14 23.11 -2.22
N LEU A 72 53.07 23.74 -1.75
CA LEU A 72 53.12 25.11 -1.21
C LEU A 72 52.02 25.29 -0.16
N SER A 73 52.44 25.34 1.10
CA SER A 73 51.75 25.96 2.21
C SER A 73 52.12 27.44 2.27
N ILE A 74 51.18 28.33 2.60
CA ILE A 74 51.51 29.63 3.21
C ILE A 74 50.53 29.90 4.37
N THR A 75 51.14 30.26 5.49
CA THR A 75 50.65 30.66 6.81
C THR A 75 50.60 32.20 6.97
N GLY A 76 49.88 32.69 7.98
CA GLY A 76 50.06 34.01 8.62
C GLY A 76 48.75 34.81 8.79
N HIS A 77 48.09 34.83 9.97
CA HIS A 77 48.26 35.78 11.11
C HIS A 77 47.99 37.25 10.74
N ALA A 78 47.37 38.15 11.52
CA ALA A 78 46.57 38.25 12.76
C ALA A 78 46.26 39.79 12.90
N LEU A 79 45.19 40.32 13.52
CA LEU A 79 45.15 40.83 14.91
C LEU A 79 43.93 41.78 15.12
N LEU A 80 43.28 41.65 16.31
CA LEU A 80 42.68 42.66 17.25
C LEU A 80 41.53 43.57 16.72
N GLY A 81 40.30 43.65 17.28
CA GLY A 81 39.75 43.77 18.66
C GLY A 81 38.81 45.02 18.68
N PRO A 82 37.94 45.35 19.68
CA PRO A 82 37.50 44.67 20.91
C PRO A 82 35.95 44.53 21.07
N THR A 83 35.55 43.91 22.18
CA THR A 83 34.20 43.70 22.74
C THR A 83 33.57 44.96 23.36
N PRO A 84 32.26 44.90 23.74
CA PRO A 84 31.99 44.86 25.18
C PRO A 84 30.93 43.81 25.61
N ALA A 85 31.07 43.39 26.86
CA ALA A 85 30.25 42.42 27.57
C ALA A 85 29.02 43.06 28.25
N VAL A 86 27.95 42.28 28.38
CA VAL A 86 26.87 42.51 29.35
C VAL A 86 26.76 41.27 30.23
N VAL A 87 26.89 41.50 31.54
CA VAL A 87 26.77 40.55 32.65
C VAL A 87 25.33 40.59 33.17
N LEU A 88 24.76 39.44 33.57
CA LEU A 88 23.80 39.26 34.69
C LEU A 88 23.50 37.73 34.87
N PRO A 89 22.96 37.26 36.02
CA PRO A 89 23.71 36.42 36.95
C PRO A 89 23.29 34.93 37.01
N MET A 90 24.21 34.13 37.54
CA MET A 90 24.04 32.72 37.92
C MET A 90 23.29 32.59 39.25
N GLY A 91 22.27 31.73 39.30
CA GLY A 91 21.60 31.35 40.55
C GLY A 91 20.29 30.60 40.37
N ALA A 92 20.33 29.35 39.88
CA ALA A 92 19.31 28.33 40.16
C ALA A 92 19.84 26.95 39.73
N GLU A 93 19.83 25.99 40.65
CA GLU A 93 20.18 24.60 40.40
C GLU A 93 19.30 23.95 39.30
N PRO A 94 19.84 23.06 38.45
CA PRO A 94 19.01 22.30 37.53
C PRO A 94 18.22 21.22 38.28
N VAL A 95 16.96 21.53 38.57
CA VAL A 95 15.94 20.54 38.97
C VAL A 95 15.84 19.50 37.87
N LYS A 96 16.23 18.26 38.17
CA LYS A 96 16.00 17.09 37.30
C LYS A 96 14.53 17.06 36.87
N PRO A 97 14.20 17.02 35.57
CA PRO A 97 12.81 16.86 35.17
C PRO A 97 12.36 15.45 35.57
N ARG A 98 11.50 15.40 36.60
CA ARG A 98 10.66 14.22 36.87
C ARG A 98 9.91 13.92 35.58
N ARG A 99 10.20 12.76 34.98
CA ARG A 99 9.38 12.15 33.92
C ARG A 99 7.93 12.10 34.43
N LYS A 100 7.10 13.07 34.06
CA LYS A 100 5.67 12.85 34.05
C LYS A 100 5.41 11.93 32.86
N LEU A 101 5.01 10.69 33.15
CA LEU A 101 4.35 9.83 32.17
C LEU A 101 3.10 10.60 31.72
N ALA A 102 3.19 11.27 30.58
CA ALA A 102 2.02 11.59 29.79
C ALA A 102 1.61 10.28 29.12
N HIS A 103 0.61 9.60 29.70
CA HIS A 103 -0.13 8.57 28.98
C HIS A 103 -0.79 9.25 27.77
N SER A 104 -0.19 9.14 26.59
CA SER A 104 -0.88 9.50 25.36
C SER A 104 -1.95 8.44 25.10
N LEU A 105 -3.19 8.89 25.01
CA LEU A 105 -4.36 8.11 24.66
C LEU A 105 -4.19 7.46 23.29
N GLY A 106 -4.11 6.14 23.26
CA GLY A 106 -4.80 5.28 22.30
C GLY A 106 -4.50 5.44 20.81
N ASP A 107 -3.33 5.00 20.36
CA ASP A 107 -3.18 4.48 19.00
C ASP A 107 -3.69 3.03 18.95
N SER A 108 -4.97 2.87 18.64
CA SER A 108 -5.58 1.58 18.29
C SER A 108 -5.01 1.12 16.93
N ILE A 109 -3.96 0.29 16.96
CA ILE A 109 -3.18 -0.17 15.79
C ILE A 109 -3.90 -1.25 14.97
N GLY A 110 -5.13 -1.65 15.33
CA GLY A 110 -5.94 -2.66 14.61
C GLY A 110 -6.42 -2.28 13.19
N TRP A 111 -5.90 -1.20 12.60
CA TRP A 111 -6.45 -0.59 11.37
C TRP A 111 -5.36 0.03 10.48
N LYS A 112 -4.15 -0.54 10.46
CA LYS A 112 -3.02 0.05 9.71
C LYS A 112 -3.11 -0.08 8.18
N ALA A 113 -4.14 -0.72 7.62
CA ALA A 113 -4.17 -1.04 6.19
C ALA A 113 -5.14 -0.22 5.33
N VAL A 114 -6.02 0.63 5.89
CA VAL A 114 -6.97 1.40 5.07
C VAL A 114 -7.07 2.82 5.64
N GLY A 115 -6.79 3.84 4.81
CA GLY A 115 -6.81 5.25 5.21
C GLY A 115 -5.52 5.75 5.85
N SER A 116 -4.42 5.75 5.09
CA SER A 116 -3.13 6.24 5.61
C SER A 116 -3.08 7.76 5.88
N TYR A 117 -4.09 8.56 5.60
CA TYR A 117 -4.00 10.03 5.78
C TYR A 117 -4.99 10.63 6.79
N TYR A 118 -6.01 9.88 7.20
CA TYR A 118 -7.06 10.36 8.11
C TYR A 118 -6.77 10.00 9.57
N GLN A 119 -5.76 10.64 10.15
CA GLN A 119 -5.68 10.73 11.61
C GLN A 119 -5.97 12.17 12.03
N GLN A 120 -7.24 12.47 12.30
CA GLN A 120 -7.60 13.67 13.04
C GLN A 120 -8.04 13.33 14.48
N PRO A 121 -7.67 14.15 15.47
CA PRO A 121 -8.31 14.18 16.78
C PRO A 121 -9.67 14.88 16.69
N ILE A 122 -10.70 14.32 17.33
CA ILE A 122 -12.09 14.78 17.21
C ILE A 122 -12.31 16.01 18.11
N GLY A 123 -12.63 17.16 17.50
CA GLY A 123 -13.33 18.27 18.13
C GLY A 123 -14.85 18.06 18.06
N THR A 124 -15.54 18.32 19.16
CA THR A 124 -16.99 18.13 19.31
C THR A 124 -17.77 19.27 18.65
N HIS A 125 -18.60 18.97 17.65
CA HIS A 125 -19.81 19.76 17.39
C HIS A 125 -21.01 18.88 16.95
N THR A 126 -22.09 19.15 17.65
CA THR A 126 -23.46 18.58 17.68
C THR A 126 -24.27 18.78 16.40
N TRP A 127 -25.14 17.82 16.03
CA TRP A 127 -26.54 18.06 15.60
C TRP A 127 -27.43 16.80 15.77
N HIS A 128 -28.71 17.05 16.06
CA HIS A 128 -29.79 16.16 16.53
C HIS A 128 -30.79 15.73 15.43
N ARG A 129 -31.55 14.65 15.72
CA ARG A 129 -32.83 14.12 15.12
C ARG A 129 -32.68 13.35 13.79
N MET A 130 -33.28 12.17 13.56
CA MET A 130 -34.51 11.50 14.04
C MET A 130 -34.22 10.01 14.39
N LEU A 131 -34.60 9.50 15.58
CA LEU A 131 -35.79 8.68 15.91
C LEU A 131 -36.06 7.53 14.90
N SER A 132 -36.21 6.25 15.26
CA SER A 132 -36.59 5.58 16.51
C SER A 132 -36.40 4.06 16.37
N GLN A 133 -35.91 3.36 17.41
CA GLN A 133 -36.49 2.12 17.96
C GLN A 133 -35.68 1.63 19.18
N GLU A 134 -36.38 0.90 20.06
CA GLU A 134 -36.22 0.73 21.51
C GLU A 134 -34.91 0.08 22.04
N PRO A 135 -34.57 0.27 23.33
CA PRO A 135 -33.36 -0.28 23.94
C PRO A 135 -33.49 -1.79 24.14
N ILE A 136 -32.47 -2.55 23.72
CA ILE A 136 -32.32 -3.96 24.07
C ILE A 136 -31.62 -4.01 25.43
N GLU A 137 -32.27 -4.62 26.43
CA GLU A 137 -31.74 -4.85 27.78
C GLU A 137 -30.38 -5.57 27.74
N GLU A 138 -29.38 -4.98 28.39
CA GLU A 138 -28.11 -5.65 28.73
C GLU A 138 -28.41 -6.78 29.73
N ARG A 139 -28.13 -8.04 29.33
CA ARG A 139 -27.95 -9.12 30.30
C ARG A 139 -26.47 -9.23 30.67
N GLU A 140 -26.24 -9.12 31.97
CA GLU A 140 -24.94 -9.27 32.63
C GLU A 140 -24.26 -10.61 32.32
N SER A 141 -22.93 -10.59 32.50
CA SER A 141 -21.99 -11.66 32.23
C SER A 141 -22.32 -12.97 32.94
N GLU A 142 -22.59 -14.02 32.16
CA GLU A 142 -22.46 -15.41 32.61
C GLU A 142 -21.34 -16.12 31.84
N ALA A 143 -20.59 -16.94 32.57
CA ALA A 143 -19.51 -17.77 32.02
C ALA A 143 -20.01 -18.64 30.85
N LEU A 144 -19.19 -18.72 29.79
CA LEU A 144 -19.51 -19.42 28.54
C LEU A 144 -19.90 -20.89 28.79
N PRO A 145 -21.13 -21.34 28.46
CA PRO A 145 -21.47 -22.75 28.47
C PRO A 145 -20.78 -23.46 27.30
N GLY A 146 -20.35 -24.71 27.52
CA GLY A 146 -19.70 -25.55 26.51
C GLY A 146 -20.47 -25.59 25.19
N PHE A 147 -19.81 -25.18 24.10
CA PHE A 147 -20.40 -25.08 22.77
C PHE A 147 -20.58 -26.46 22.12
N GLY A 148 -21.70 -27.13 22.44
CA GLY A 148 -22.20 -28.29 21.70
C GLY A 148 -23.17 -27.86 20.59
N GLY A 149 -22.68 -27.78 19.35
CA GLY A 149 -23.49 -27.54 18.16
C GLY A 149 -22.71 -26.77 17.09
N ARG A 150 -22.53 -27.36 15.90
CA ARG A 150 -21.73 -26.84 14.77
C ARG A 150 -22.22 -25.44 14.31
N ARG A 151 -21.71 -24.38 14.94
CA ARG A 151 -21.81 -22.99 14.48
C ARG A 151 -20.43 -22.56 14.02
N LYS A 152 -20.31 -21.98 12.83
CA LYS A 152 -19.03 -21.54 12.25
C LYS A 152 -18.60 -20.23 12.92
N MET A 153 -17.57 -20.26 13.74
CA MET A 153 -17.00 -19.06 14.35
C MET A 153 -15.83 -18.55 13.50
N ALA A 154 -15.91 -17.30 13.05
CA ALA A 154 -14.86 -16.64 12.30
C ALA A 154 -14.24 -15.53 13.14
N ALA A 155 -12.92 -15.57 13.30
CA ALA A 155 -12.17 -14.51 13.95
C ALA A 155 -11.29 -13.75 12.95
N ALA A 156 -11.39 -12.42 12.94
CA ALA A 156 -10.58 -11.55 12.10
C ALA A 156 -10.12 -10.32 12.88
N GLU A 157 -8.83 -9.98 12.78
CA GLU A 157 -8.27 -8.75 13.35
C GLU A 157 -8.19 -7.65 12.27
N GLY A 158 -9.32 -7.10 11.85
CA GLY A 158 -9.36 -6.02 10.86
C GLY A 158 -10.77 -5.79 10.34
N GLY A 159 -11.31 -4.58 10.51
CA GLY A 159 -12.76 -4.43 10.37
C GLY A 159 -13.31 -4.26 8.96
N TRP A 160 -12.50 -4.08 7.91
CA TRP A 160 -13.02 -4.17 6.54
C TRP A 160 -13.27 -5.62 6.12
N CYS A 161 -12.31 -6.52 6.40
CA CYS A 161 -12.51 -7.96 6.25
C CYS A 161 -13.75 -8.44 7.02
N LEU A 162 -13.95 -7.91 8.22
CA LEU A 162 -15.08 -8.25 9.06
C LEU A 162 -16.42 -7.89 8.43
N CYS A 163 -16.55 -6.74 7.74
CA CYS A 163 -17.79 -6.31 7.07
C CYS A 163 -18.25 -7.33 6.05
N GLU A 164 -17.32 -7.78 5.20
CA GLU A 164 -17.63 -8.71 4.13
C GLU A 164 -18.04 -10.08 4.68
N LEU A 165 -17.39 -10.51 5.77
CA LEU A 165 -17.69 -11.80 6.39
C LEU A 165 -19.12 -11.87 6.94
N LEU A 166 -19.80 -10.75 7.25
CA LEU A 166 -21.15 -10.70 7.85
C LEU A 166 -22.27 -11.24 6.96
N ARG A 167 -21.97 -11.75 5.76
CA ARG A 167 -22.93 -12.39 4.86
C ARG A 167 -23.26 -13.85 5.21
N TYR A 168 -22.54 -14.47 6.15
CA TYR A 168 -22.85 -15.81 6.66
C TYR A 168 -23.78 -15.74 7.88
N PRO A 169 -25.11 -15.92 7.72
CA PRO A 169 -26.07 -15.61 8.78
C PRO A 169 -25.89 -16.43 10.05
N GLU A 170 -25.38 -17.64 9.90
CA GLU A 170 -25.15 -18.61 10.98
C GLU A 170 -23.80 -18.44 11.68
N ALA A 171 -22.94 -17.54 11.19
CA ALA A 171 -21.60 -17.37 11.73
C ALA A 171 -21.58 -16.39 12.91
N ILE A 172 -20.76 -16.71 13.90
CA ILE A 172 -20.45 -15.81 15.02
C ILE A 172 -19.10 -15.16 14.72
N TYR A 173 -19.08 -13.83 14.73
CA TYR A 173 -17.88 -13.05 14.45
C TYR A 173 -17.22 -12.60 15.74
N VAL A 174 -15.93 -12.89 15.85
CA VAL A 174 -15.12 -12.55 17.02
C VAL A 174 -13.92 -11.71 16.60
N VAL A 175 -13.71 -10.58 17.26
CA VAL A 175 -12.54 -9.73 17.05
C VAL A 175 -11.69 -9.80 18.30
N TYR A 176 -10.47 -10.30 18.15
CA TYR A 176 -9.46 -10.15 19.18
C TYR A 176 -8.90 -8.72 19.14
N THR A 177 -8.84 -8.05 20.29
CA THR A 177 -8.33 -6.69 20.38
C THR A 177 -7.54 -6.47 21.65
N GLY A 178 -6.43 -5.74 21.55
CA GLY A 178 -5.70 -5.27 22.73
C GLY A 178 -6.08 -3.87 23.20
N ASP A 179 -7.16 -3.28 22.68
CA ASP A 179 -7.63 -1.95 23.06
C ASP A 179 -8.43 -2.01 24.38
N LEU A 180 -7.75 -2.22 25.50
CA LEU A 180 -8.37 -2.40 26.83
C LEU A 180 -9.11 -1.16 27.37
N ASN A 181 -8.85 0.01 26.79
CA ASN A 181 -9.38 1.29 27.27
C ASN A 181 -10.69 1.70 26.59
N VAL A 182 -11.26 0.85 25.74
CA VAL A 182 -12.50 1.09 25.02
C VAL A 182 -13.38 -0.15 25.05
N ASN A 183 -14.70 0.03 24.99
CA ASN A 183 -15.64 -1.08 24.83
C ASN A 183 -15.91 -1.35 23.33
N GLY A 184 -16.62 -2.46 23.05
CA GLY A 184 -16.95 -2.86 21.68
C GLY A 184 -17.71 -1.78 20.90
N GLN A 185 -18.69 -1.11 21.52
CA GLN A 185 -19.46 -0.05 20.86
C GLN A 185 -18.57 1.14 20.48
N GLN A 186 -17.65 1.55 21.35
CA GLN A 186 -16.70 2.61 21.06
C GLN A 186 -15.76 2.26 19.90
N ILE A 187 -15.40 0.97 19.75
CA ILE A 187 -14.63 0.48 18.59
C ILE A 187 -15.47 0.61 17.32
N LEU A 188 -16.75 0.20 17.35
CA LEU A 188 -17.67 0.31 16.20
C LEU A 188 -17.92 1.77 15.82
N ASP A 189 -18.15 2.65 16.80
CA ASP A 189 -18.32 4.09 16.58
C ASP A 189 -17.03 4.71 16.04
N GLY A 190 -15.86 4.21 16.45
CA GLY A 190 -14.57 4.57 15.89
C GLY A 190 -14.44 4.18 14.42
N ALA A 191 -14.84 2.96 14.07
CA ALA A 191 -14.84 2.47 12.68
C ALA A 191 -15.79 3.30 11.80
N PHE A 192 -17.00 3.61 12.30
CA PHE A 192 -17.94 4.47 11.60
C PHE A 192 -17.39 5.89 11.41
N ARG A 193 -16.84 6.52 12.46
CA ARG A 193 -16.32 7.90 12.36
C ARG A 193 -15.10 8.03 11.44
N ARG A 194 -14.22 7.03 11.44
CA ARG A 194 -12.95 7.10 10.68
C ARG A 194 -13.10 6.62 9.24
N PHE A 195 -13.97 5.64 9.01
CA PHE A 195 -14.03 4.91 7.75
C PHE A 195 -15.44 4.84 7.17
N ASN A 196 -16.44 5.46 7.82
CA ASN A 196 -17.85 5.39 7.45
C ASN A 196 -18.40 3.95 7.37
N ILE A 197 -17.83 3.03 8.16
CA ILE A 197 -18.21 1.62 8.19
C ILE A 197 -19.33 1.40 9.22
N ARG A 198 -20.42 0.76 8.80
CA ARG A 198 -21.43 0.20 9.72
C ARG A 198 -21.49 -1.30 9.58
N LEU A 199 -21.34 -2.01 10.70
CA LEU A 199 -21.50 -3.46 10.72
C LEU A 199 -22.99 -3.82 10.71
N MET A 200 -23.39 -4.65 9.76
CA MET A 200 -24.77 -5.10 9.60
C MET A 200 -25.18 -6.15 10.65
N ARG A 201 -24.23 -6.68 11.42
CA ARG A 201 -24.43 -7.74 12.40
C ARG A 201 -23.58 -7.50 13.65
N PRO A 202 -24.02 -8.04 14.80
CA PRO A 202 -23.25 -7.95 16.04
C PRO A 202 -21.93 -8.72 15.92
N VAL A 203 -20.89 -8.13 16.50
CA VAL A 203 -19.54 -8.70 16.61
C VAL A 203 -19.19 -8.79 18.07
N LYS A 204 -18.61 -9.91 18.48
CA LYS A 204 -18.07 -10.08 19.83
C LYS A 204 -16.62 -9.65 19.89
N PHE A 205 -16.26 -8.89 20.91
CA PHE A 205 -14.87 -8.48 21.15
C PHE A 205 -14.26 -9.31 22.27
N VAL A 206 -13.06 -9.84 22.04
CA VAL A 206 -12.25 -10.53 23.03
C VAL A 206 -11.03 -9.68 23.32
N PHE A 207 -10.95 -9.17 24.55
CA PHE A 207 -9.93 -8.21 24.96
C PHE A 207 -8.67 -8.92 25.48
N LEU A 208 -7.56 -8.74 24.77
CA LEU A 208 -6.27 -9.35 25.06
C LEU A 208 -5.39 -8.41 25.87
N ARG A 209 -4.91 -8.85 27.03
CA ARG A 209 -4.10 -8.03 27.94
C ARG A 209 -2.64 -8.00 27.52
N LYS A 210 -2.17 -8.99 26.76
CA LYS A 210 -0.75 -9.14 26.43
C LYS A 210 -0.35 -8.48 25.11
N ARG A 211 -1.14 -7.55 24.56
CA ARG A 211 -0.79 -6.83 23.32
C ARG A 211 0.57 -6.13 23.38
N TYR A 212 1.00 -5.69 24.57
CA TYR A 212 2.33 -5.09 24.74
C TYR A 212 3.46 -6.04 24.29
N LEU A 213 3.26 -7.36 24.27
CA LEU A 213 4.27 -8.34 23.83
C LEU A 213 4.60 -8.26 22.33
N VAL A 214 3.78 -7.60 21.51
CA VAL A 214 4.03 -7.43 20.07
C VAL A 214 4.49 -6.02 19.71
N GLU A 215 4.74 -5.16 20.70
CA GLU A 215 5.31 -3.83 20.48
C GLU A 215 6.81 -3.90 20.22
N ASP A 216 7.30 -3.10 19.27
CA ASP A 216 8.71 -3.06 18.88
C ASP A 216 9.61 -2.50 19.98
N SER A 217 9.07 -1.60 20.82
CA SER A 217 9.73 -0.99 21.97
C SER A 217 10.28 -2.00 22.99
N LEU A 218 9.67 -3.19 23.10
CA LEU A 218 10.15 -4.27 23.97
C LEU A 218 11.39 -4.97 23.41
N TYR A 219 11.65 -4.85 22.10
CA TYR A 219 12.68 -5.61 21.40
C TYR A 219 13.64 -4.68 20.65
N PRO A 220 14.53 -3.94 21.36
CA PRO A 220 15.51 -3.07 20.72
C PRO A 220 16.52 -3.83 19.83
N HIS A 221 16.65 -5.14 20.04
CA HIS A 221 17.46 -6.04 19.23
C HIS A 221 16.63 -7.26 18.83
N PHE A 222 16.89 -7.80 17.63
CA PHE A 222 16.15 -8.94 17.08
C PHE A 222 14.63 -8.73 17.06
N THR A 223 14.19 -7.49 16.77
CA THR A 223 12.80 -7.05 16.84
C THR A 223 11.82 -7.98 16.14
N LEU A 224 12.15 -8.45 14.92
CA LEU A 224 11.27 -9.37 14.18
C LEU A 224 11.04 -10.67 14.95
N LEU A 225 12.09 -11.25 15.53
CA LEU A 225 11.98 -12.50 16.30
C LEU A 225 11.24 -12.26 17.61
N GLY A 226 11.55 -11.17 18.32
CA GLY A 226 10.88 -10.79 19.54
C GLY A 226 9.37 -10.62 19.36
N GLN A 227 8.96 -9.81 18.38
CA GLN A 227 7.54 -9.61 18.07
C GLN A 227 6.86 -10.90 17.60
N SER A 228 7.54 -11.74 16.80
CA SER A 228 7.00 -13.04 16.39
C SER A 228 6.76 -13.97 17.57
N LEU A 229 7.70 -14.08 18.52
CA LEU A 229 7.52 -14.88 19.73
C LEU A 229 6.47 -14.28 20.67
N GLY A 230 6.44 -12.96 20.81
CA GLY A 230 5.40 -12.25 21.54
C GLY A 230 4.01 -12.51 20.96
N SER A 231 3.90 -12.60 19.63
CA SER A 231 2.63 -12.93 18.96
C SER A 231 2.15 -14.35 19.26
N VAL A 232 3.05 -15.31 19.51
CA VAL A 232 2.66 -16.67 19.97
C VAL A 232 2.02 -16.61 21.34
N LEU A 233 2.59 -15.83 22.28
CA LEU A 233 2.04 -15.67 23.63
C LEU A 233 0.71 -14.92 23.63
N LEU A 234 0.57 -13.91 22.76
CA LEU A 234 -0.67 -13.20 22.53
C LEU A 234 -1.73 -14.12 21.89
N GLY A 235 -1.35 -14.87 20.86
CA GLY A 235 -2.22 -15.86 20.22
C GLY A 235 -2.66 -16.96 21.17
N TRP A 236 -1.81 -17.34 22.13
CA TRP A 236 -2.17 -18.31 23.18
C TRP A 236 -3.22 -17.73 24.12
N GLU A 237 -3.05 -16.48 24.56
CA GLU A 237 -4.09 -15.78 25.32
C GLU A 237 -5.41 -15.75 24.55
N ALA A 238 -5.38 -15.39 23.26
CA ALA A 238 -6.56 -15.38 22.41
C ALA A 238 -7.24 -16.76 22.33
N LEU A 239 -6.46 -17.81 22.05
CA LEU A 239 -6.95 -19.18 21.92
C LEU A 239 -7.59 -19.70 23.22
N THR A 240 -7.03 -19.36 24.38
CA THR A 240 -7.60 -19.77 25.68
C THR A 240 -8.89 -19.03 26.05
N GLN A 241 -9.13 -17.85 25.48
CA GLN A 241 -10.37 -17.10 25.69
C GLN A 241 -11.46 -17.50 24.71
N CYS A 242 -11.10 -17.78 23.46
CA CYS A 242 -12.04 -18.26 22.46
C CYS A 242 -11.33 -19.08 21.39
N VAL A 243 -11.83 -20.28 21.08
CA VAL A 243 -11.33 -21.10 19.98
C VAL A 243 -12.32 -20.99 18.80
N PRO A 244 -11.95 -20.36 17.67
CA PRO A 244 -12.82 -20.28 16.51
C PRO A 244 -12.72 -21.54 15.64
N ASP A 245 -13.70 -21.80 14.77
CA ASP A 245 -13.55 -22.80 13.71
C ASP A 245 -12.66 -22.28 12.57
N VAL A 246 -12.74 -20.97 12.30
CA VAL A 246 -11.97 -20.25 11.28
C VAL A 246 -11.23 -19.08 11.92
N TYR A 247 -9.92 -19.06 11.77
CA TYR A 247 -9.05 -17.98 12.23
C TYR A 247 -8.42 -17.27 11.04
N ILE A 248 -8.50 -15.94 10.98
CA ILE A 248 -7.91 -15.12 9.91
C ILE A 248 -6.94 -14.10 10.53
N ASP A 249 -5.65 -14.24 10.21
CA ASP A 249 -4.64 -13.22 10.53
C ASP A 249 -4.62 -12.12 9.48
N SER A 250 -5.00 -10.90 9.86
CA SER A 250 -4.90 -9.69 9.03
C SER A 250 -3.95 -8.63 9.60
N MET A 251 -3.29 -8.93 10.73
CA MET A 251 -2.37 -8.02 11.41
C MET A 251 -0.90 -8.31 11.09
N GLY A 252 -0.61 -9.46 10.46
CA GLY A 252 0.73 -9.90 10.10
C GLY A 252 1.42 -10.67 11.22
N TYR A 253 0.63 -11.31 12.10
CA TYR A 253 1.10 -12.20 13.17
C TYR A 253 1.13 -13.65 12.71
N ALA A 254 1.84 -13.94 11.61
CA ALA A 254 1.87 -15.27 10.99
C ALA A 254 2.28 -16.42 11.93
N PHE A 255 3.02 -16.12 13.01
CA PHE A 255 3.41 -17.10 14.03
C PHE A 255 2.24 -17.60 14.88
N THR A 256 1.08 -16.94 14.83
CA THR A 256 -0.17 -17.42 15.40
C THR A 256 -0.82 -18.51 14.56
N LEU A 257 -0.52 -18.61 13.25
CA LEU A 257 -1.19 -19.54 12.35
C LEU A 257 -1.02 -21.01 12.78
N PRO A 258 0.20 -21.52 13.07
CA PRO A 258 0.36 -22.90 13.52
C PRO A 258 -0.31 -23.17 14.86
N LEU A 259 -0.35 -22.16 15.73
CA LEU A 259 -0.99 -22.24 17.05
C LEU A 259 -2.49 -22.50 16.90
N PHE A 260 -3.19 -21.68 16.12
CA PHE A 260 -4.61 -21.87 15.85
C PHE A 260 -4.88 -23.12 15.02
N LYS A 261 -4.03 -23.44 14.04
CA LYS A 261 -4.20 -24.62 13.18
C LYS A 261 -4.09 -25.94 13.93
N TYR A 262 -3.00 -26.12 14.69
CA TYR A 262 -2.65 -27.42 15.26
C TYR A 262 -3.10 -27.59 16.71
N LEU A 263 -3.11 -26.52 17.51
CA LEU A 263 -3.60 -26.58 18.89
C LEU A 263 -5.07 -26.16 19.01
N GLY A 264 -5.50 -25.19 18.21
CA GLY A 264 -6.91 -24.77 18.13
C GLY A 264 -7.80 -25.65 17.25
N GLY A 265 -7.21 -26.45 16.35
CA GLY A 265 -7.96 -27.22 15.35
C GLY A 265 -8.66 -26.36 14.29
N CYS A 266 -8.29 -25.09 14.17
CA CYS A 266 -8.94 -24.13 13.28
C CYS A 266 -8.57 -24.37 11.81
N ARG A 267 -9.46 -23.97 10.90
CA ARG A 267 -9.05 -23.55 9.55
C ARG A 267 -8.41 -22.18 9.66
N VAL A 268 -7.24 -22.00 9.05
CA VAL A 268 -6.48 -20.75 9.19
C VAL A 268 -6.29 -20.07 7.83
N GLY A 269 -6.66 -18.80 7.79
CA GLY A 269 -6.42 -17.91 6.66
C GLY A 269 -5.51 -16.75 7.07
N SER A 270 -4.94 -16.07 6.08
CA SER A 270 -4.19 -14.84 6.32
C SER A 270 -4.46 -13.81 5.23
N TYR A 271 -4.63 -12.54 5.58
CA TYR A 271 -4.58 -11.42 4.64
C TYR A 271 -3.30 -10.62 4.85
N VAL A 272 -2.32 -10.84 3.98
CA VAL A 272 -0.99 -10.24 4.09
C VAL A 272 -0.97 -8.91 3.34
N HIS A 273 -0.86 -7.81 4.08
CA HIS A 273 -0.63 -6.48 3.52
C HIS A 273 0.84 -6.20 3.21
N TYR A 274 1.73 -6.76 4.03
CA TYR A 274 3.16 -6.79 3.84
C TYR A 274 3.75 -7.94 4.66
N PRO A 275 4.76 -8.66 4.15
CA PRO A 275 5.33 -9.76 4.89
C PRO A 275 6.21 -9.25 6.05
N THR A 276 6.24 -9.96 7.18
CA THR A 276 7.07 -9.61 8.35
C THR A 276 8.56 -9.49 7.98
N ILE A 277 9.00 -10.30 7.01
CA ILE A 277 10.29 -10.18 6.35
C ILE A 277 10.09 -10.33 4.84
N SER A 278 10.70 -9.47 4.04
CA SER A 278 10.64 -9.54 2.57
C SER A 278 11.98 -9.94 1.96
N THR A 279 11.95 -10.43 0.71
CA THR A 279 13.18 -10.73 -0.03
C THR A 279 14.00 -9.47 -0.34
N ASP A 280 13.35 -8.30 -0.36
CA ASP A 280 14.00 -7.00 -0.51
C ASP A 280 14.76 -6.60 0.76
N MET A 281 14.25 -6.93 1.96
CA MET A 281 15.00 -6.73 3.20
C MET A 281 16.28 -7.56 3.24
N LEU A 282 16.23 -8.80 2.71
CA LEU A 282 17.40 -9.65 2.55
C LEU A 282 18.41 -9.04 1.56
N SER A 283 17.94 -8.51 0.43
CA SER A 283 18.80 -7.91 -0.59
C SER A 283 19.48 -6.62 -0.09
N VAL A 284 18.77 -5.78 0.66
CA VAL A 284 19.31 -4.55 1.28
C VAL A 284 20.46 -4.86 2.23
N VAL A 285 20.31 -5.87 3.10
CA VAL A 285 21.39 -6.28 4.03
C VAL A 285 22.56 -6.91 3.27
N LYS A 286 22.27 -7.77 2.28
CA LYS A 286 23.28 -8.41 1.43
C LYS A 286 24.15 -7.38 0.68
N ASN A 287 23.52 -6.32 0.17
CA ASN A 287 24.18 -5.25 -0.58
C ASN A 287 24.77 -4.15 0.32
N GLN A 288 24.61 -4.24 1.64
CA GLN A 288 25.03 -3.23 2.62
C GLN A 288 24.44 -1.84 2.37
N ASN A 289 23.24 -1.77 1.78
CA ASN A 289 22.56 -0.51 1.53
C ASN A 289 21.98 0.05 2.84
N THR A 290 22.21 1.33 3.10
CA THR A 290 21.56 2.03 4.20
C THR A 290 20.08 2.25 3.87
N GLY A 291 19.21 1.95 4.82
CA GLY A 291 17.77 2.17 4.69
C GLY A 291 17.13 2.29 6.07
N PHE A 292 15.83 2.59 6.11
CA PHE A 292 15.13 2.76 7.40
C PHE A 292 15.21 1.50 8.28
N ASN A 293 15.17 0.31 7.68
CA ASN A 293 15.34 -0.99 8.37
C ASN A 293 16.80 -1.50 8.41
N ASN A 294 17.77 -0.72 7.94
CA ASN A 294 19.18 -1.11 7.90
C ASN A 294 20.12 0.04 8.29
N ALA A 295 20.38 0.14 9.59
CA ALA A 295 21.14 1.23 10.19
C ALA A 295 22.58 1.33 9.65
N ALA A 296 23.07 2.56 9.53
CA ALA A 296 24.37 2.88 8.95
C ALA A 296 25.58 2.24 9.68
N PHE A 297 25.47 1.99 10.98
CA PHE A 297 26.55 1.30 11.72
C PHE A 297 26.63 -0.19 11.38
N ILE A 298 25.51 -0.83 11.00
CA ILE A 298 25.47 -2.23 10.56
C ILE A 298 26.05 -2.34 9.15
N THR A 299 25.70 -1.41 8.25
CA THR A 299 26.20 -1.41 6.87
C THR A 299 27.71 -1.17 6.79
N ARG A 300 28.24 -0.26 7.63
CA ARG A 300 29.68 0.03 7.71
C ARG A 300 30.52 -1.14 8.24
N ASN A 301 29.91 -2.10 8.94
CA ASN A 301 30.61 -3.25 9.51
C ASN A 301 30.24 -4.56 8.81
N ARG A 302 31.19 -5.12 8.05
CA ARG A 302 30.99 -6.36 7.27
C ARG A 302 30.65 -7.57 8.15
N PHE A 303 31.15 -7.64 9.37
CA PHE A 303 30.83 -8.72 10.30
C PHE A 303 29.38 -8.60 10.80
N LEU A 304 28.97 -7.42 11.26
CA LEU A 304 27.58 -7.18 11.71
C LEU A 304 26.57 -7.37 10.57
N SER A 305 26.92 -6.94 9.34
CA SER A 305 26.12 -7.22 8.15
C SER A 305 25.95 -8.72 7.91
N LYS A 306 27.01 -9.53 8.04
CA LYS A 306 26.95 -11.00 7.91
C LYS A 306 26.09 -11.64 9.00
N VAL A 307 26.26 -11.24 10.26
CA VAL A 307 25.46 -11.76 11.38
C VAL A 307 23.97 -11.44 11.17
N LYS A 308 23.65 -10.20 10.79
CA LYS A 308 22.27 -9.80 10.48
C LYS A 308 21.70 -10.59 9.30
N LEU A 309 22.51 -10.85 8.27
CA LEU A 309 22.08 -11.63 7.12
C LEU A 309 21.78 -13.09 7.49
N ILE A 310 22.61 -13.73 8.32
CA ILE A 310 22.35 -15.08 8.85
C ILE A 310 21.06 -15.09 9.65
N TYR A 311 20.88 -14.12 10.56
CA TYR A 311 19.64 -13.96 11.31
C TYR A 311 18.42 -13.82 10.40
N TYR A 312 18.49 -12.98 9.37
CA TYR A 312 17.39 -12.79 8.44
C TYR A 312 17.09 -14.04 7.61
N TYR A 313 18.09 -14.81 7.18
CA TYR A 313 17.85 -16.07 6.49
C TYR A 313 17.20 -17.12 7.39
N LEU A 314 17.67 -17.26 8.63
CA LEU A 314 17.07 -18.17 9.60
C LEU A 314 15.64 -17.75 9.93
N PHE A 315 15.40 -16.46 10.14
CA PHE A 315 14.07 -15.92 10.39
C PHE A 315 13.15 -16.11 9.19
N ALA A 316 13.60 -15.81 7.97
CA ALA A 316 12.84 -16.03 6.73
C ALA A 316 12.47 -17.51 6.54
N PHE A 317 13.36 -18.44 6.88
CA PHE A 317 13.08 -19.87 6.85
C PHE A 317 11.95 -20.24 7.82
N VAL A 318 12.06 -19.82 9.09
CA VAL A 318 11.00 -20.09 10.09
C VAL A 318 9.70 -19.40 9.71
N TYR A 319 9.75 -18.16 9.23
CA TYR A 319 8.59 -17.42 8.73
C TYR A 319 7.90 -18.15 7.56
N GLY A 320 8.68 -18.74 6.66
CA GLY A 320 8.19 -19.60 5.58
C GLY A 320 7.47 -20.83 6.12
N LEU A 321 8.05 -21.52 7.10
CA LEU A 321 7.44 -22.70 7.72
C LEU A 321 6.10 -22.37 8.39
N VAL A 322 6.05 -21.31 9.21
CA VAL A 322 4.80 -20.95 9.93
C VAL A 322 3.71 -20.50 8.97
N GLY A 323 4.04 -19.71 7.94
CA GLY A 323 3.09 -19.26 6.93
C GLY A 323 2.60 -20.39 6.01
N SER A 324 3.39 -21.44 5.83
CA SER A 324 3.03 -22.57 4.96
C SER A 324 1.86 -23.41 5.47
N CYS A 325 1.42 -23.24 6.73
CA CYS A 325 0.28 -23.96 7.29
C CYS A 325 -1.09 -23.36 6.94
N SER A 326 -1.11 -22.20 6.27
CA SER A 326 -2.35 -21.52 5.85
C SER A 326 -3.18 -22.34 4.86
N ASP A 327 -4.47 -22.48 5.16
CA ASP A 327 -5.44 -23.06 4.22
C ASP A 327 -5.77 -22.09 3.08
N VAL A 328 -5.77 -20.77 3.36
CA VAL A 328 -5.98 -19.69 2.39
C VAL A 328 -5.05 -18.53 2.69
N VAL A 329 -4.38 -18.01 1.67
CA VAL A 329 -3.57 -16.79 1.76
C VAL A 329 -4.10 -15.75 0.80
N MET A 330 -4.46 -14.59 1.33
CA MET A 330 -4.82 -13.41 0.55
C MET A 330 -3.65 -12.43 0.61
N VAL A 331 -3.31 -11.82 -0.51
CA VAL A 331 -2.23 -10.80 -0.60
C VAL A 331 -2.74 -9.56 -1.29
N ASN A 332 -2.32 -8.38 -0.81
CA ASN A 332 -2.87 -7.10 -1.27
C ASN A 332 -2.34 -6.60 -2.63
N SER A 333 -1.35 -7.27 -3.23
CA SER A 333 -0.72 -6.82 -4.48
C SER A 333 0.11 -7.94 -5.11
N SER A 334 0.50 -7.76 -6.38
CA SER A 334 1.45 -8.65 -7.05
C SER A 334 2.84 -8.58 -6.41
N TRP A 335 3.22 -7.42 -5.84
CA TRP A 335 4.47 -7.30 -5.08
C TRP A 335 4.47 -8.22 -3.85
N THR A 336 3.40 -8.16 -3.04
CA THR A 336 3.27 -9.00 -1.84
C THR A 336 3.15 -10.48 -2.22
N LEU A 337 2.41 -10.79 -3.31
CA LEU A 337 2.31 -12.14 -3.86
C LEU A 337 3.71 -12.74 -4.09
N ASN A 338 4.57 -12.02 -4.82
CA ASN A 338 5.90 -12.53 -5.17
C ASN A 338 6.76 -12.86 -3.93
N HIS A 339 6.68 -12.04 -2.88
CA HIS A 339 7.38 -12.31 -1.62
C HIS A 339 6.82 -13.55 -0.91
N ILE A 340 5.49 -13.66 -0.83
CA ILE A 340 4.85 -14.80 -0.17
C ILE A 340 5.09 -16.11 -0.91
N LEU A 341 5.02 -16.11 -2.25
CA LEU A 341 5.35 -17.29 -3.06
C LEU A 341 6.81 -17.72 -2.85
N SER A 342 7.73 -16.76 -2.74
CA SER A 342 9.15 -17.04 -2.50
C SER A 342 9.41 -17.61 -1.10
N LEU A 343 8.76 -17.05 -0.08
CA LEU A 343 9.03 -17.35 1.33
C LEU A 343 8.22 -18.54 1.83
N TRP A 344 6.89 -18.52 1.63
CA TRP A 344 5.97 -19.50 2.21
C TRP A 344 5.75 -20.70 1.29
N LYS A 345 6.00 -20.57 -0.01
CA LYS A 345 5.88 -21.64 -1.02
C LYS A 345 4.49 -22.29 -1.11
N VAL A 346 3.44 -21.50 -0.86
CA VAL A 346 2.02 -21.94 -0.85
C VAL A 346 1.21 -21.39 -2.02
N GLY A 347 1.75 -21.50 -3.24
CA GLY A 347 1.12 -20.89 -4.43
C GLY A 347 -0.25 -21.45 -4.80
N ASN A 348 -0.58 -22.67 -4.36
CA ASN A 348 -1.88 -23.31 -4.61
C ASN A 348 -3.04 -22.71 -3.81
N CYS A 349 -2.78 -22.07 -2.66
CA CYS A 349 -3.79 -21.44 -1.82
C CYS A 349 -3.63 -19.93 -1.69
N THR A 350 -2.74 -19.31 -2.50
CA THR A 350 -2.50 -17.86 -2.48
C THR A 350 -3.31 -17.15 -3.56
N HIS A 351 -4.02 -16.08 -3.17
CA HIS A 351 -4.90 -15.28 -4.03
C HIS A 351 -4.61 -13.79 -3.86
N ILE A 352 -4.58 -13.03 -4.96
CA ILE A 352 -4.52 -11.57 -4.89
C ILE A 352 -5.92 -11.05 -4.53
N VAL A 353 -5.98 -10.22 -3.50
CA VAL A 353 -7.16 -9.48 -3.05
C VAL A 353 -6.70 -8.05 -2.80
N TYR A 354 -6.82 -7.18 -3.82
CA TYR A 354 -6.42 -5.77 -3.72
C TYR A 354 -7.20 -5.08 -2.61
N PRO A 355 -6.58 -4.17 -1.83
CA PRO A 355 -7.29 -3.52 -0.74
C PRO A 355 -8.41 -2.62 -1.28
N PRO A 356 -9.49 -2.46 -0.50
CA PRO A 356 -10.59 -1.58 -0.86
C PRO A 356 -10.10 -0.13 -0.96
N CYS A 357 -10.36 0.50 -2.09
CA CYS A 357 -10.10 1.92 -2.32
C CYS A 357 -11.44 2.61 -2.56
N ASP A 358 -11.69 3.71 -1.85
CA ASP A 358 -12.86 4.57 -2.07
C ASP A 358 -12.70 5.36 -3.37
N VAL A 359 -12.78 4.66 -4.50
CA VAL A 359 -12.61 5.25 -5.83
C VAL A 359 -13.81 6.11 -6.20
N GLN A 360 -15.01 5.80 -5.71
CA GLN A 360 -16.24 6.48 -6.12
C GLN A 360 -16.23 7.94 -5.69
N THR A 361 -15.88 8.21 -4.42
CA THR A 361 -15.84 9.58 -3.90
C THR A 361 -14.90 10.50 -4.70
N PHE A 362 -13.80 9.94 -5.24
CA PHE A 362 -12.86 10.69 -6.08
C PHE A 362 -13.25 10.72 -7.57
N LEU A 363 -13.92 9.69 -8.08
CA LEU A 363 -14.47 9.69 -9.44
C LEU A 363 -15.58 10.73 -9.60
N ASP A 364 -16.30 11.08 -8.53
CA ASP A 364 -17.31 12.13 -8.56
C ASP A 364 -16.71 13.54 -8.77
N ILE A 365 -15.39 13.70 -8.58
CA ILE A 365 -14.68 14.94 -8.93
C ILE A 365 -14.72 15.11 -10.45
N PRO A 366 -15.30 16.21 -10.97
CA PRO A 366 -15.34 16.43 -12.40
C PRO A 366 -13.94 16.58 -13.00
N LEU A 367 -13.69 15.92 -14.13
CA LEU A 367 -12.52 16.21 -14.96
C LEU A 367 -12.73 17.52 -15.70
N HIS A 368 -12.62 18.63 -14.98
CA HIS A 368 -12.58 19.94 -15.60
C HIS A 368 -11.15 20.32 -15.95
N GLU A 369 -11.02 21.11 -17.01
CA GLU A 369 -9.81 21.87 -17.26
C GLU A 369 -9.74 23.01 -16.24
N LYS A 370 -8.55 23.18 -15.65
CA LYS A 370 -8.27 24.34 -14.81
C LYS A 370 -8.39 25.60 -15.66
N LYS A 371 -9.32 26.49 -15.27
CA LYS A 371 -9.46 27.83 -15.88
C LYS A 371 -8.33 28.78 -15.48
N THR A 372 -7.63 28.49 -14.38
CA THR A 372 -6.56 29.33 -13.83
C THR A 372 -5.18 28.90 -14.32
N PRO A 373 -4.30 29.84 -14.70
CA PRO A 373 -2.92 29.53 -15.09
C PRO A 373 -2.13 29.01 -13.87
N GLY A 374 -1.41 27.90 -14.05
CA GLY A 374 -0.58 27.28 -13.01
C GLY A 374 -0.72 25.76 -12.94
N HIS A 375 0.29 25.08 -12.40
CA HIS A 375 0.23 23.65 -12.11
C HIS A 375 0.49 23.37 -10.64
N LEU A 376 -0.36 22.50 -10.11
CA LEU A 376 -0.28 21.99 -8.75
C LEU A 376 0.21 20.55 -8.80
N LEU A 377 1.28 20.26 -8.08
CA LEU A 377 1.78 18.92 -7.82
C LEU A 377 1.41 18.58 -6.37
N VAL A 378 0.83 17.41 -6.15
CA VAL A 378 0.43 16.97 -4.81
C VAL A 378 1.14 15.68 -4.47
N SER A 379 1.52 15.52 -3.22
CA SER A 379 1.82 14.21 -2.66
C SER A 379 0.95 13.96 -1.47
N ILE A 380 0.41 12.74 -1.40
CA ILE A 380 -0.40 12.30 -0.29
C ILE A 380 0.37 11.17 0.39
N GLY A 381 0.73 11.38 1.66
CA GLY A 381 1.70 10.56 2.39
C GLY A 381 1.69 10.86 3.89
N GLN A 382 1.61 9.88 4.80
CA GLN A 382 1.99 10.13 6.21
C GLN A 382 3.43 10.58 6.21
N PHE A 383 3.78 11.55 7.06
CA PHE A 383 5.15 12.03 7.15
C PHE A 383 6.07 11.00 7.81
N ARG A 384 6.47 9.98 7.03
CA ARG A 384 7.26 8.83 7.46
C ARG A 384 8.53 8.66 6.64
N PRO A 385 9.58 8.02 7.21
CA PRO A 385 10.84 7.81 6.50
C PRO A 385 10.65 7.06 5.18
N GLU A 386 9.84 6.00 5.17
CA GLU A 386 9.60 5.14 4.01
C GLU A 386 8.93 5.86 2.84
N LYS A 387 8.18 6.95 3.09
CA LYS A 387 7.52 7.72 2.02
C LYS A 387 8.48 8.57 1.18
N ASN A 388 9.69 8.81 1.70
CA ASN A 388 10.77 9.50 0.99
C ASN A 388 10.37 10.89 0.41
N HIS A 389 9.63 11.70 1.18
CA HIS A 389 9.32 13.10 0.82
C HIS A 389 10.56 13.94 0.44
N PRO A 390 11.78 13.72 1.00
CA PRO A 390 12.96 14.46 0.55
C PRO A 390 13.25 14.30 -0.95
N LEU A 391 13.01 13.12 -1.53
CA LEU A 391 13.16 12.88 -2.97
C LEU A 391 12.22 13.78 -3.78
N GLN A 392 10.98 13.96 -3.33
CA GLN A 392 9.99 14.80 -4.00
C GLN A 392 10.44 16.26 -4.02
N ILE A 393 10.87 16.80 -2.87
CA ILE A 393 11.32 18.20 -2.75
C ILE A 393 12.57 18.43 -3.60
N ARG A 394 13.55 17.53 -3.55
CA ARG A 394 14.78 17.64 -4.37
C ARG A 394 14.47 17.56 -5.86
N ALA A 395 13.63 16.62 -6.29
CA ALA A 395 13.24 16.51 -7.69
C ALA A 395 12.45 17.74 -8.16
N PHE A 396 11.59 18.31 -7.30
CA PHE A 396 10.84 19.52 -7.58
C PHE A 396 11.75 20.75 -7.68
N ALA A 397 12.70 20.90 -6.76
CA ALA A 397 13.72 21.96 -6.86
C ALA A 397 14.55 21.83 -8.14
N LYS A 398 14.89 20.60 -8.53
CA LYS A 398 15.60 20.34 -9.78
C LYS A 398 14.78 20.73 -11.00
N LEU A 399 13.47 20.42 -11.01
CA LEU A 399 12.55 20.90 -12.04
C LEU A 399 12.56 22.43 -12.15
N LEU A 400 12.44 23.14 -11.03
CA LEU A 400 12.45 24.61 -11.00
C LEU A 400 13.77 25.22 -11.50
N SER A 401 14.89 24.52 -11.33
CA SER A 401 16.20 24.98 -11.83
C SER A 401 16.39 24.83 -13.35
N LYS A 402 15.48 24.13 -14.05
CA LYS A 402 15.57 23.94 -15.50
C LYS A 402 15.09 25.20 -16.23
N LYS A 403 15.78 25.58 -17.32
CA LYS A 403 15.39 26.75 -18.13
C LYS A 403 13.98 26.62 -18.69
N GLU A 404 13.57 25.40 -19.02
CA GLU A 404 12.23 25.10 -19.49
C GLU A 404 11.15 25.43 -18.45
N ALA A 405 11.49 25.44 -17.16
CA ALA A 405 10.56 25.80 -16.10
C ALA A 405 10.29 27.32 -16.03
N GLU A 406 11.18 28.17 -16.54
CA GLU A 406 10.93 29.63 -16.65
C GLU A 406 9.78 29.94 -17.61
N LEU A 407 9.51 29.04 -18.56
CA LEU A 407 8.41 29.14 -19.53
C LEU A 407 7.11 28.55 -18.99
N LEU A 408 7.15 27.84 -17.86
CA LEU A 408 5.97 27.21 -17.29
C LEU A 408 5.17 28.22 -16.44
N PRO A 409 3.84 28.11 -16.44
CA PRO A 409 2.99 28.79 -15.45
C PRO A 409 3.42 28.44 -14.02
N SER A 410 2.99 29.25 -13.05
CA SER A 410 3.36 29.05 -11.63
C SER A 410 3.24 27.59 -11.17
N LEU A 411 4.30 27.07 -10.56
CA LEU A 411 4.38 25.70 -10.05
C LEU A 411 4.36 25.71 -8.52
N LYS A 412 3.52 24.82 -7.95
CA LYS A 412 3.48 24.55 -6.51
C LYS A 412 3.52 23.06 -6.23
N LEU A 413 4.25 22.67 -5.20
CA LEU A 413 4.23 21.34 -4.61
C LEU A 413 3.53 21.41 -3.26
N VAL A 414 2.47 20.62 -3.07
CA VAL A 414 1.76 20.51 -1.79
C VAL A 414 1.94 19.10 -1.24
N LEU A 415 2.58 19.01 -0.08
CA LEU A 415 2.81 17.78 0.66
C LEU A 415 1.69 17.63 1.71
N ILE A 416 0.78 16.69 1.47
CA ILE A 416 -0.41 16.47 2.29
C ILE A 416 -0.25 15.16 3.08
N GLY A 417 -0.37 15.22 4.40
CA GLY A 417 -0.01 14.07 5.21
C GLY A 417 -0.44 14.09 6.66
N GLY A 418 -0.55 12.89 7.22
CA GLY A 418 -0.81 12.70 8.65
C GLY A 418 0.46 12.79 9.50
N CYS A 419 0.38 13.44 10.66
CA CYS A 419 1.36 13.34 11.75
C CYS A 419 0.69 12.69 12.97
N ARG A 420 1.26 11.59 13.46
CA ARG A 420 0.67 10.83 14.58
C ARG A 420 1.34 11.12 15.92
N ASN A 421 2.59 11.52 15.86
CA ASN A 421 3.46 11.66 17.00
C ASN A 421 4.52 12.73 16.73
N GLN A 422 5.29 13.04 17.76
CA GLN A 422 6.34 14.06 17.71
C GLN A 422 7.42 13.74 16.66
N ASP A 423 7.71 12.47 16.37
CA ASP A 423 8.69 12.09 15.34
C ASP A 423 8.20 12.43 13.93
N ASP A 424 6.90 12.32 13.67
CA ASP A 424 6.30 12.72 12.40
C ASP A 424 6.31 14.25 12.27
N GLU A 425 6.02 15.00 13.34
CA GLU A 425 6.11 16.48 13.37
C GLU A 425 7.54 16.98 13.13
N LEU A 426 8.53 16.43 13.83
CA LEU A 426 9.94 16.76 13.64
C LEU A 426 10.40 16.50 12.20
N ARG A 427 9.84 15.49 11.54
CA ARG A 427 10.13 15.20 10.14
C ARG A 427 9.57 16.28 9.22
N VAL A 428 8.38 16.81 9.49
CA VAL A 428 7.86 17.95 8.73
C VAL A 428 8.79 19.15 8.85
N ASP A 429 9.29 19.44 10.06
CA ASP A 429 10.23 20.55 10.25
C ASP A 429 11.55 20.34 9.49
N GLN A 430 12.06 19.11 9.43
CA GLN A 430 13.22 18.78 8.59
C GLN A 430 12.94 18.99 7.10
N LEU A 431 11.73 18.70 6.63
CA LEU A 431 11.33 18.90 5.24
C LEU A 431 11.14 20.39 4.90
N ARG A 432 10.66 21.19 5.83
CA ARG A 432 10.59 22.66 5.69
C ARG A 432 12.00 23.24 5.53
N ARG A 433 12.92 22.89 6.42
CA ARG A 433 14.34 23.28 6.32
C ARG A 433 14.97 22.83 5.00
N LEU A 434 14.69 21.62 4.54
CA LEU A 434 15.15 21.16 3.24
C LEU A 434 14.63 22.04 2.09
N SER A 435 13.39 22.54 2.19
CA SER A 435 12.82 23.43 1.18
C SER A 435 13.50 24.80 1.20
N GLU A 436 13.85 25.32 2.38
CA GLU A 436 14.63 26.55 2.58
C GLU A 436 16.06 26.40 2.04
N ASP A 437 16.74 25.30 2.38
CA ASP A 437 18.12 25.00 1.93
C ASP A 437 18.22 24.90 0.41
N LEU A 438 17.15 24.46 -0.25
CA LEU A 438 17.05 24.36 -1.70
C LEU A 438 16.47 25.62 -2.36
N GLY A 439 16.05 26.63 -1.58
CA GLY A 439 15.51 27.89 -2.06
C GLY A 439 14.13 27.78 -2.73
N VAL A 440 13.33 26.78 -2.36
CA VAL A 440 12.01 26.50 -2.96
C VAL A 440 10.85 26.59 -1.96
N GLN A 441 11.09 27.15 -0.78
CA GLN A 441 10.11 27.25 0.31
C GLN A 441 8.84 28.02 -0.09
N GLU A 442 8.93 28.99 -1.00
CA GLU A 442 7.76 29.73 -1.51
C GLU A 442 6.89 28.90 -2.46
N ASN A 443 7.43 27.80 -3.00
CA ASN A 443 6.77 26.90 -3.94
C ASN A 443 6.35 25.57 -3.30
N VAL A 444 6.74 25.31 -2.04
CA VAL A 444 6.45 24.06 -1.32
C VAL A 444 5.56 24.35 -0.10
N GLU A 445 4.37 23.76 -0.09
CA GLU A 445 3.40 23.89 1.01
C GLU A 445 3.22 22.56 1.74
N PHE A 446 3.06 22.63 3.07
CA PHE A 446 2.82 21.46 3.92
C PHE A 446 1.42 21.53 4.53
N LYS A 447 0.61 20.51 4.24
CA LYS A 447 -0.75 20.35 4.76
C LYS A 447 -0.82 19.16 5.70
N ILE A 448 -0.85 19.45 6.99
CA ILE A 448 -0.78 18.43 8.05
C ILE A 448 -2.18 18.15 8.57
N ASN A 449 -2.58 16.87 8.59
CA ASN A 449 -3.85 16.42 9.17
C ASN A 449 -5.07 17.22 8.66
N ILE A 450 -5.12 17.61 7.38
CA ILE A 450 -6.24 18.40 6.84
C ILE A 450 -7.54 17.58 6.75
N PRO A 451 -8.72 18.22 6.80
CA PRO A 451 -9.99 17.54 6.59
C PRO A 451 -10.09 16.90 5.21
N PHE A 452 -10.90 15.84 5.10
CA PHE A 452 -11.10 15.11 3.84
C PHE A 452 -11.62 16.00 2.70
N ASP A 453 -12.52 16.93 2.98
CA ASP A 453 -13.02 17.86 1.97
C ASP A 453 -11.93 18.80 1.44
N GLU A 454 -11.01 19.23 2.30
CA GLU A 454 -9.85 20.03 1.87
C GLU A 454 -8.90 19.19 1.00
N LEU A 455 -8.67 17.93 1.35
CA LEU A 455 -7.90 17.00 0.53
C LEU A 455 -8.48 16.85 -0.88
N LYS A 456 -9.81 16.68 -1.00
CA LYS A 456 -10.50 16.59 -2.30
C LYS A 456 -10.31 17.87 -3.12
N ASN A 457 -10.32 19.03 -2.49
CA ASN A 457 -10.07 20.30 -3.20
C ASN A 457 -8.66 20.32 -3.81
N TYR A 458 -7.62 19.98 -3.04
CA TYR A 458 -6.26 19.88 -3.55
C TYR A 458 -6.13 18.86 -4.70
N LEU A 459 -6.76 17.69 -4.56
CA LEU A 459 -6.76 16.66 -5.59
C LEU A 459 -7.47 17.07 -6.87
N SER A 460 -8.64 17.72 -6.77
CA SER A 460 -9.39 18.22 -7.93
C SER A 460 -8.61 19.26 -8.72
N GLU A 461 -7.72 19.97 -8.04
CA GLU A 461 -6.86 20.99 -8.61
C GLU A 461 -5.51 20.46 -9.13
N ALA A 462 -5.09 19.27 -8.71
CA ALA A 462 -3.75 18.78 -8.99
C ALA A 462 -3.59 18.35 -10.46
N THR A 463 -2.46 18.72 -11.05
CA THR A 463 -2.03 18.20 -12.35
C THR A 463 -1.29 16.86 -12.19
N ILE A 464 -0.38 16.77 -11.22
CA ILE A 464 0.47 15.60 -10.98
C ILE A 464 0.30 15.12 -9.54
N GLY A 465 0.08 13.81 -9.36
CA GLY A 465 0.19 13.13 -8.08
C GLY A 465 1.57 12.46 -7.95
N LEU A 466 2.35 12.83 -6.93
CA LEU A 466 3.68 12.32 -6.66
C LEU A 466 3.68 11.23 -5.59
N HIS A 467 4.34 10.12 -5.90
CA HIS A 467 4.58 9.03 -4.95
C HIS A 467 6.03 8.54 -5.09
N THR A 468 6.76 8.49 -3.97
CA THR A 468 8.22 8.22 -3.93
C THR A 468 8.63 7.08 -3.02
N MET A 469 7.67 6.36 -2.44
CA MET A 469 7.99 5.23 -1.58
C MET A 469 8.57 4.08 -2.42
N TRP A 470 9.83 3.76 -2.18
CA TRP A 470 10.47 2.57 -2.74
C TRP A 470 9.81 1.30 -2.17
N ASN A 471 9.40 0.40 -3.05
CA ASN A 471 8.73 -0.85 -2.70
C ASN A 471 7.47 -0.63 -1.86
N GLU A 472 6.69 0.40 -2.21
CA GLU A 472 5.32 0.52 -1.71
C GLU A 472 4.54 -0.76 -1.97
N HIS A 473 3.92 -1.29 -0.93
CA HIS A 473 3.34 -2.63 -0.99
C HIS A 473 2.16 -2.67 -1.98
N PHE A 474 1.27 -1.69 -1.90
CA PHE A 474 0.17 -1.49 -2.85
C PHE A 474 0.13 -0.04 -3.33
N GLY A 475 -0.34 0.89 -2.49
CA GLY A 475 -0.42 2.32 -2.81
C GLY A 475 -1.85 2.85 -2.96
N ILE A 476 -2.68 2.77 -1.92
CA ILE A 476 -4.07 3.27 -1.92
C ILE A 476 -4.13 4.75 -2.36
N GLY A 477 -3.25 5.60 -1.80
CA GLY A 477 -3.19 7.01 -2.19
C GLY A 477 -2.85 7.26 -3.67
N VAL A 478 -2.18 6.31 -4.32
CA VAL A 478 -1.91 6.37 -5.77
C VAL A 478 -3.20 6.12 -6.55
N VAL A 479 -4.00 5.14 -6.12
CA VAL A 479 -5.31 4.83 -6.71
C VAL A 479 -6.29 5.99 -6.50
N GLU A 480 -6.35 6.57 -5.30
CA GLU A 480 -7.19 7.74 -4.97
C GLU A 480 -6.82 8.93 -5.85
N CYS A 481 -5.53 9.21 -6.03
CA CYS A 481 -5.03 10.24 -6.93
C CYS A 481 -5.41 9.97 -8.40
N MET A 482 -5.36 8.72 -8.88
CA MET A 482 -5.82 8.36 -10.22
C MET A 482 -7.32 8.58 -10.37
N ALA A 483 -8.12 8.15 -9.39
CA ALA A 483 -9.57 8.32 -9.36
C ALA A 483 -9.97 9.81 -9.39
N ALA A 484 -9.25 10.65 -8.64
CA ALA A 484 -9.43 12.10 -8.63
C ALA A 484 -9.01 12.78 -9.95
N GLY A 485 -8.41 12.02 -10.87
CA GLY A 485 -7.97 12.52 -12.16
C GLY A 485 -6.65 13.27 -12.09
N THR A 486 -5.72 12.90 -11.22
CA THR A 486 -4.34 13.41 -11.31
C THR A 486 -3.50 12.51 -12.23
N ILE A 487 -2.49 13.06 -12.91
CA ILE A 487 -1.51 12.22 -13.60
C ILE A 487 -0.51 11.71 -12.57
N ILE A 488 -0.51 10.40 -12.33
CA ILE A 488 0.43 9.80 -11.38
C ILE A 488 1.84 9.77 -11.93
N LEU A 489 2.79 10.19 -11.09
CA LEU A 489 4.21 9.89 -11.20
C LEU A 489 4.65 9.17 -9.91
N ALA A 490 4.77 7.85 -10.00
CA ALA A 490 5.07 6.98 -8.86
C ALA A 490 6.48 6.37 -8.94
N HIS A 491 6.94 5.77 -7.85
CA HIS A 491 8.22 5.07 -7.85
C HIS A 491 8.14 3.81 -8.74
N ASN A 492 9.17 3.53 -9.54
CA ASN A 492 9.26 2.35 -10.41
C ASN A 492 9.55 1.04 -9.65
N SER A 493 8.82 0.76 -8.57
CA SER A 493 8.87 -0.51 -7.86
C SER A 493 7.57 -0.76 -7.08
N GLY A 494 7.46 -1.93 -6.45
CA GLY A 494 6.30 -2.24 -5.60
C GLY A 494 4.98 -2.39 -6.36
N GLY A 495 3.87 -2.30 -5.62
CA GLY A 495 2.51 -2.25 -6.13
C GLY A 495 2.25 -1.11 -7.13
N PRO A 496 2.81 0.10 -6.98
CA PRO A 496 2.63 1.14 -7.99
C PRO A 496 3.08 0.72 -9.39
N LYS A 497 4.20 0.02 -9.51
CA LYS A 497 4.70 -0.50 -10.80
C LYS A 497 3.95 -1.73 -11.29
N LEU A 498 3.73 -2.70 -10.40
CA LEU A 498 3.25 -4.02 -10.79
C LEU A 498 1.74 -4.06 -11.02
N ASP A 499 1.00 -3.25 -10.26
CA ASP A 499 -0.44 -3.36 -10.18
C ASP A 499 -1.13 -2.07 -10.63
N ILE A 500 -0.66 -0.88 -10.24
CA ILE A 500 -1.43 0.36 -10.38
C ILE A 500 -1.13 1.10 -11.69
N VAL A 501 0.11 1.54 -11.89
CA VAL A 501 0.57 2.35 -13.04
C VAL A 501 0.97 1.42 -14.18
N ILE A 502 -0.05 0.78 -14.77
CA ILE A 502 0.09 -0.19 -15.86
C ILE A 502 -0.52 0.33 -17.16
N LEU A 503 -0.37 -0.42 -18.25
CA LEU A 503 -1.15 -0.17 -19.45
C LEU A 503 -2.58 -0.67 -19.24
N HIS A 504 -3.57 0.20 -19.44
CA HIS A 504 -4.98 -0.14 -19.50
C HIS A 504 -5.45 0.00 -20.94
N GLU A 505 -5.99 -1.08 -21.51
CA GLU A 505 -6.38 -1.17 -22.94
C GLU A 505 -5.25 -0.75 -23.91
N GLY A 506 -4.00 -1.02 -23.54
CA GLY A 506 -2.81 -0.65 -24.33
C GLY A 506 -2.34 0.80 -24.16
N GLU A 507 -3.08 1.62 -23.41
CA GLU A 507 -2.76 3.01 -23.14
C GLU A 507 -2.19 3.22 -21.73
N ARG A 508 -1.40 4.28 -21.53
CA ARG A 508 -0.75 4.56 -20.23
C ARG A 508 -1.73 5.16 -19.24
N THR A 509 -1.57 4.81 -17.97
CA THR A 509 -2.34 5.34 -16.83
C THR A 509 -1.54 6.32 -15.96
N GLY A 510 -0.24 6.44 -16.19
CA GLY A 510 0.66 7.32 -15.46
C GLY A 510 2.12 7.06 -15.83
N PHE A 511 3.03 7.50 -14.97
CA PHE A 511 4.48 7.44 -15.17
C PHE A 511 5.20 6.89 -13.95
N LEU A 512 6.40 6.36 -14.19
CA LEU A 512 7.25 5.75 -13.19
C LEU A 512 8.65 6.37 -13.25
N ALA A 513 9.24 6.64 -12.08
CA ALA A 513 10.61 7.15 -11.95
C ALA A 513 11.33 6.54 -10.72
N GLU A 514 12.65 6.68 -10.65
CA GLU A 514 13.49 6.11 -9.58
C GLU A 514 14.40 7.15 -8.93
N SER A 515 14.95 8.08 -9.73
CA SER A 515 15.97 9.04 -9.30
C SER A 515 15.44 10.46 -9.27
N GLU A 516 16.11 11.35 -8.54
CA GLU A 516 15.79 12.79 -8.52
C GLU A 516 15.70 13.39 -9.93
N GLU A 517 16.64 13.02 -10.82
CA GLU A 517 16.60 13.45 -12.23
C GLU A 517 15.40 12.85 -12.97
N GLY A 518 15.17 11.54 -12.83
CA GLY A 518 14.05 10.88 -13.53
C GLY A 518 12.70 11.46 -13.14
N TYR A 519 12.50 11.80 -11.86
CA TYR A 519 11.31 12.52 -11.42
C TYR A 519 11.24 13.92 -12.03
N ALA A 520 12.33 14.70 -11.99
CA ALA A 520 12.37 16.05 -12.53
C ALA A 520 12.08 16.09 -14.05
N GLU A 521 12.72 15.22 -14.83
CA GLU A 521 12.49 15.08 -16.27
C GLU A 521 11.06 14.65 -16.58
N THR A 522 10.53 13.69 -15.83
CA THR A 522 9.17 13.20 -16.07
C THR A 522 8.11 14.24 -15.68
N MET A 523 8.32 15.00 -14.61
CA MET A 523 7.47 16.15 -14.27
C MET A 523 7.49 17.18 -15.40
N ALA A 524 8.66 17.59 -15.88
CA ALA A 524 8.79 18.53 -17.01
C ALA A 524 8.07 18.01 -18.26
N HIS A 525 8.25 16.72 -18.58
CA HIS A 525 7.59 16.07 -19.71
C HIS A 525 6.06 16.13 -19.58
N ILE A 526 5.50 15.74 -18.44
CA ILE A 526 4.05 15.80 -18.19
C ILE A 526 3.53 17.23 -18.34
N LEU A 527 4.24 18.22 -17.78
CA LEU A 527 3.84 19.63 -17.84
C LEU A 527 3.92 20.20 -19.26
N SER A 528 4.83 19.71 -20.11
CA SER A 528 4.92 20.11 -21.53
C SER A 528 3.87 19.46 -22.44
N MET A 529 3.11 18.47 -21.96
CA MET A 529 2.11 17.80 -22.77
C MET A 529 0.91 18.71 -23.07
N SER A 530 0.33 18.52 -24.25
CA SER A 530 -0.96 19.14 -24.59
C SER A 530 -2.04 18.73 -23.59
N VAL A 531 -3.05 19.59 -23.45
CA VAL A 531 -4.15 19.36 -22.52
C VAL A 531 -4.90 18.08 -22.88
N GLU A 532 -5.09 17.82 -24.19
CA GLU A 532 -5.75 16.63 -24.71
C GLU A 532 -4.99 15.35 -24.34
N LYS A 533 -3.65 15.39 -24.44
CA LYS A 533 -2.84 14.21 -24.09
C LYS A 533 -2.87 13.94 -22.59
N ARG A 534 -2.83 14.99 -21.76
CA ARG A 534 -3.00 14.86 -20.32
C ARG A 534 -4.38 14.31 -19.97
N LEU A 535 -5.43 14.83 -20.61
CA LEU A 535 -6.80 14.37 -20.40
C LEU A 535 -6.99 12.90 -20.81
N GLN A 536 -6.38 12.46 -21.91
CA GLN A 536 -6.37 11.05 -22.31
C GLN A 536 -5.79 10.14 -21.22
N ILE A 537 -4.62 10.49 -20.68
CA ILE A 537 -3.98 9.71 -19.61
C ILE A 537 -4.85 9.70 -18.34
N ARG A 538 -5.44 10.84 -17.96
CA ARG A 538 -6.35 10.96 -16.81
C ARG A 538 -7.60 10.10 -16.96
N ASN A 539 -8.23 10.11 -18.14
CA ASN A 539 -9.39 9.29 -18.46
C ASN A 539 -9.06 7.81 -18.37
N ASN A 540 -7.94 7.39 -18.97
CA ASN A 540 -7.50 6.01 -18.94
C ASN A 540 -7.14 5.54 -17.52
N ALA A 541 -6.49 6.40 -16.73
CA ALA A 541 -6.24 6.15 -15.32
C ALA A 541 -7.54 5.88 -14.56
N ARG A 542 -8.54 6.77 -14.70
CA ARG A 542 -9.86 6.62 -14.05
C ARG A 542 -10.63 5.40 -14.53
N ALA A 543 -10.54 5.01 -15.81
CA ALA A 543 -11.14 3.78 -16.30
C ALA A 543 -10.53 2.54 -15.63
N SER A 544 -9.25 2.60 -15.28
CA SER A 544 -8.51 1.47 -14.72
C SER A 544 -8.69 1.22 -13.21
N VAL A 545 -9.27 2.15 -12.44
CA VAL A 545 -9.30 2.05 -10.96
C VAL A 545 -10.45 1.20 -10.41
N SER A 546 -11.46 0.86 -11.22
CA SER A 546 -12.64 0.09 -10.79
C SER A 546 -12.29 -1.29 -10.20
N ARG A 547 -11.19 -1.90 -10.67
CA ARG A 547 -10.62 -3.15 -10.14
C ARG A 547 -10.05 -3.06 -8.71
N PHE A 548 -10.04 -1.86 -8.13
CA PHE A 548 -9.62 -1.60 -6.74
C PHE A 548 -10.78 -1.08 -5.88
N SER A 549 -12.01 -1.12 -6.41
CA SER A 549 -13.20 -0.67 -5.68
C SER A 549 -13.54 -1.58 -4.50
N ASP A 550 -14.29 -1.04 -3.54
CA ASP A 550 -14.83 -1.80 -2.41
C ASP A 550 -15.65 -3.03 -2.88
N GLN A 551 -16.39 -2.89 -3.98
CA GLN A 551 -17.18 -3.98 -4.55
C GLN A 551 -16.31 -5.12 -5.07
N GLU A 552 -15.19 -4.80 -5.73
CA GLU A 552 -14.25 -5.80 -6.22
C GLU A 552 -13.51 -6.47 -5.06
N PHE A 553 -13.15 -5.71 -4.03
CA PHE A 553 -12.61 -6.26 -2.78
C PHE A 553 -13.58 -7.26 -2.16
N GLU A 554 -14.86 -6.89 -1.99
CA GLU A 554 -15.90 -7.78 -1.44
C GLU A 554 -15.94 -9.11 -2.20
N VAL A 555 -16.09 -9.05 -3.53
CA VAL A 555 -16.24 -10.24 -4.38
C VAL A 555 -15.03 -11.16 -4.26
N THR A 556 -13.82 -10.61 -4.37
CA THR A 556 -12.57 -11.39 -4.36
C THR A 556 -12.21 -11.90 -2.97
N PHE A 557 -12.46 -11.11 -1.94
CA PHE A 557 -12.27 -11.49 -0.54
C PHE A 557 -13.20 -12.64 -0.16
N LEU A 558 -14.51 -12.50 -0.44
CA LEU A 558 -15.49 -13.56 -0.17
C LEU A 558 -15.14 -14.85 -0.89
N SER A 559 -14.88 -14.79 -2.20
CA SER A 559 -14.46 -15.96 -3.01
C SER A 559 -13.24 -16.69 -2.44
N SER A 560 -12.31 -15.94 -1.84
CA SER A 560 -11.14 -16.51 -1.17
C SER A 560 -11.52 -17.16 0.17
N VAL A 561 -12.30 -16.48 0.99
CA VAL A 561 -12.68 -16.96 2.33
C VAL A 561 -13.67 -18.13 2.29
N GLU A 562 -14.53 -18.26 1.26
CA GLU A 562 -15.48 -19.39 1.17
C GLU A 562 -14.78 -20.76 1.29
N LYS A 563 -13.51 -20.84 0.87
CA LYS A 563 -12.67 -22.04 0.94
C LYS A 563 -12.35 -22.46 2.38
N LEU A 564 -12.37 -21.55 3.35
CA LEU A 564 -12.19 -21.84 4.77
C LEU A 564 -13.43 -22.47 5.41
N PHE A 565 -14.59 -22.30 4.77
CA PHE A 565 -15.87 -22.81 5.26
C PHE A 565 -16.30 -24.14 4.63
N LYS A 566 -15.46 -24.71 3.74
CA LYS A 566 -15.60 -26.03 3.13
C LYS A 566 -14.80 -27.06 3.93
#